data_AF-W4JWL6-F1
#
_entry.id   AF-W4JWL6-F1
#
_cell.length_a   1.000
_cell.length_b   1.000
_cell.length_c   1.000
_cell.angle_alpha   90.00
_cell.angle_beta   90.00
_cell.angle_gamma   90.00
#
_symmetry.space_group_name_H-M   'P 1'
#
loop_
_entity.id
_entity.type
_entity.pdbx_description
1 polymer ?
#
loop_
_entity_poly.entity_id
_entity_poly.type
_entity_poly.pdbx_seq_one_letter_code
_entity_poly.pdbx_strand_id
1 'polypeptide(L)' 'KFKDAKKVAQQCLNKCPVKVIHQFFNQSWWFMDAYHKGLIEKVAEWAVCKQKSHRRVGQCTMMSVDTMLT' A
#
# COMPACT_ATOMS: atom_id res chain seq x y z
N LYS A 1 -27.07 11.96 -10.62
CA LYS A 1 -26.03 11.86 -11.67
C LYS A 1 -25.09 10.68 -11.33
N PHE A 2 -24.46 10.03 -12.31
CA PHE A 2 -23.58 8.84 -12.17
C PHE A 2 -24.23 7.49 -11.80
N LYS A 3 -25.51 7.26 -12.10
CA LYS A 3 -26.15 5.95 -11.81
C LYS A 3 -25.43 4.79 -12.52
N ASP A 4 -25.08 4.98 -13.78
CA ASP A 4 -24.41 3.93 -14.57
C ASP A 4 -23.00 3.66 -14.07
N ALA A 5 -22.24 4.71 -13.75
CA ALA A 5 -20.91 4.56 -13.15
C ALA A 5 -20.95 3.81 -11.81
N LYS A 6 -21.93 4.08 -10.94
CA LYS A 6 -22.11 3.33 -9.68
C LYS A 6 -22.43 1.85 -9.94
N LYS A 7 -23.30 1.57 -10.92
CA LYS A 7 -23.65 0.20 -11.31
C LYS A 7 -22.43 -0.56 -11.83
N VAL A 8 -21.64 0.07 -12.69
CA VAL A 8 -20.40 -0.51 -13.23
C VAL A 8 -19.38 -0.75 -12.13
N ALA A 9 -19.16 0.21 -11.23
CA ALA A 9 -18.25 0.05 -10.09
C ALA A 9 -18.63 -1.16 -9.22
N GLN A 10 -19.91 -1.31 -8.89
CA GLN A 10 -20.39 -2.46 -8.12
C GLN A 10 -20.16 -3.79 -8.85
N GLN A 11 -20.41 -3.82 -10.17
CA GLN A 11 -20.14 -5.02 -10.97
C GLN A 11 -18.66 -5.37 -11.00
N CYS A 12 -17.77 -4.39 -11.08
CA CYS A 12 -16.33 -4.61 -11.04
C CYS A 12 -15.88 -5.15 -9.67
N LEU A 13 -16.41 -4.60 -8.57
CA LEU A 13 -16.13 -5.09 -7.22
C LEU A 13 -16.60 -6.54 -7.02
N ASN A 14 -17.81 -6.87 -7.49
CA ASN A 14 -18.35 -8.23 -7.38
C ASN A 14 -17.60 -9.25 -8.25
N LYS A 15 -17.00 -8.82 -9.37
CA LYS A 15 -16.16 -9.66 -10.24
C LYS A 15 -14.72 -9.78 -9.75
N CYS A 16 -14.31 -8.97 -8.78
CA CYS A 16 -12.94 -8.96 -8.30
C CYS A 16 -12.62 -10.30 -7.60
N PRO A 17 -11.57 -11.03 -8.03
CA PRO A 17 -11.19 -12.26 -7.35
C PRO A 17 -10.80 -11.98 -5.90
N VAL A 18 -11.18 -12.87 -4.99
CA VAL A 18 -10.83 -12.78 -3.55
C VAL A 18 -9.32 -12.58 -3.35
N LYS A 19 -8.48 -13.25 -4.16
CA LYS A 19 -7.02 -13.09 -4.13
C LYS A 19 -6.57 -11.64 -4.35
N VAL A 20 -7.22 -10.91 -5.26
CA VAL A 20 -6.89 -9.50 -5.56
C VAL A 20 -7.26 -8.61 -4.38
N ILE A 21 -8.44 -8.85 -3.77
CA ILE A 21 -8.88 -8.15 -2.56
C ILE A 21 -7.85 -8.36 -1.43
N HIS A 22 -7.42 -9.60 -1.21
CA HIS A 22 -6.41 -9.92 -0.19
C HIS A 22 -5.06 -9.24 -0.48
N GLN A 23 -4.62 -9.23 -1.74
CA GLN A 23 -3.39 -8.55 -2.13
C GLN A 23 -3.49 -7.04 -1.89
N PHE A 24 -4.62 -6.42 -2.22
CA PHE A 24 -4.85 -4.99 -1.98
C PHE A 24 -4.77 -4.65 -0.48
N PHE A 25 -5.48 -5.40 0.38
CA PHE A 25 -5.44 -5.15 1.83
C PHE A 25 -4.06 -5.42 2.44
N ASN A 26 -3.34 -6.45 1.97
CA ASN A 26 -1.97 -6.68 2.42
C ASN A 26 -1.04 -5.54 1.98
N GLN A 27 -1.20 -5.03 0.75
CA GLN A 27 -0.41 -3.91 0.24
C GLN A 27 -0.71 -2.61 1.00
N SER A 28 -1.99 -2.31 1.24
CA SER A 28 -2.38 -1.11 1.97
C SER A 28 -1.87 -1.13 3.41
N TRP A 29 -1.81 -2.31 4.04
CA TRP A 29 -1.23 -2.45 5.38
C TRP A 29 0.24 -1.99 5.45
N TRP A 30 1.07 -2.36 4.47
CA TRP A 30 2.46 -1.92 4.42
C TRP A 30 2.58 -0.40 4.27
N PHE A 31 1.74 0.22 3.43
CA PHE A 31 1.70 1.67 3.31
C PHE A 31 1.25 2.35 4.60
N MET A 32 0.24 1.81 5.28
CA MET A 32 -0.21 2.35 6.57
C MET A 32 0.89 2.27 7.63
N ASP A 33 1.66 1.18 7.69
CA ASP A 33 2.81 1.06 8.60
C ASP A 33 3.93 2.05 8.24
N ALA A 34 4.21 2.27 6.95
CA ALA A 34 5.16 3.28 6.48
C ALA A 34 4.74 4.69 6.90
N TYR A 35 3.47 5.04 6.71
CA TYR A 35 2.94 6.36 7.11
C TYR A 35 2.93 6.55 8.63
N HIS A 36 2.59 5.52 9.42
CA HIS A 36 2.72 5.59 10.88
C HIS A 36 4.16 5.83 11.37
N LYS A 37 5.15 5.46 10.56
CA LYS A 37 6.57 5.70 10.83
C LYS A 37 7.06 7.05 10.30
N GLY A 38 6.17 7.88 9.76
CA GLY A 38 6.50 9.21 9.25
C GLY A 38 7.09 9.22 7.84
N LEU A 39 7.03 8.10 7.10
CA LEU A 39 7.50 8.06 5.72
C LEU A 39 6.51 8.81 4.80
N ILE A 40 7.03 9.60 3.87
CA ILE A 40 6.22 10.48 3.00
C ILE A 40 6.30 9.99 1.55
N GLU A 41 5.19 10.05 0.83
CA GLU A 41 5.08 9.88 -0.64
C GLU A 41 6.03 8.80 -1.23
N LYS A 42 7.04 9.24 -2.01
CA LYS A 42 7.98 8.40 -2.75
C LYS A 42 8.87 7.56 -1.84
N VAL A 43 9.10 8.03 -0.62
CA VAL A 43 9.91 7.32 0.37
C VAL A 43 9.12 6.15 0.95
N ALA A 44 7.83 6.34 1.22
CA ALA A 44 6.94 5.26 1.61
C ALA A 44 6.80 4.23 0.48
N GLU A 45 6.63 4.69 -0.76
CA GLU A 45 6.59 3.80 -1.93
C GLU A 45 7.88 2.99 -2.08
N TRP A 46 9.04 3.64 -1.99
CA TRP A 46 10.33 2.96 -2.06
C TRP A 46 10.50 1.93 -0.95
N ALA A 47 10.14 2.28 0.29
CA ALA A 47 10.23 1.38 1.44
C ALA A 47 9.35 0.13 1.26
N VAL A 48 8.11 0.30 0.83
CA VAL A 48 7.16 -0.81 0.58
C VAL A 48 7.62 -1.67 -0.60
N CYS A 49 8.15 -1.08 -1.66
CA CYS A 49 8.64 -1.80 -2.83
C CYS A 49 9.95 -2.57 -2.56
N LYS A 50 10.86 -1.98 -1.78
CA LYS A 50 12.16 -2.58 -1.45
C LYS A 50 12.02 -3.69 -0.43
N GLN A 51 11.03 -3.61 0.45
CA GLN A 51 10.88 -4.53 1.57
C GLN A 51 9.66 -5.44 1.46
N LYS A 52 9.90 -6.67 1.02
CA LYS A 52 8.92 -7.76 1.05
C LYS A 52 9.02 -8.56 2.36
N SER A 53 8.87 -7.88 3.51
CA SER A 53 8.89 -8.52 4.84
C SER A 53 7.48 -8.68 5.44
N HIS A 54 7.36 -9.35 6.59
CA HIS A 54 6.07 -9.61 7.25
C HIS A 54 5.36 -8.30 7.66
N ARG A 55 4.45 -7.81 6.81
CA ARG A 55 3.46 -6.73 7.07
C ARG A 55 3.99 -5.45 7.73
N ARG A 56 5.30 -5.22 7.73
CA ARG A 56 5.98 -4.10 8.39
C ARG A 56 7.21 -3.65 7.60
N VAL A 57 7.44 -2.34 7.63
CA VAL A 57 8.71 -1.73 7.24
C VAL A 57 9.72 -2.01 8.37
N GLY A 58 10.69 -2.86 8.11
CA GLY A 58 11.75 -3.20 9.05
C GLY A 58 12.78 -2.10 9.22
N GLN A 59 13.52 -2.20 10.32
CA GLN A 59 14.40 -1.13 10.79
C GLN A 59 15.57 -0.83 9.86
N CYS A 60 16.11 -1.83 9.16
CA CYS A 60 17.16 -1.61 8.15
C CYS A 60 16.69 -0.73 6.98
N THR A 61 15.42 -0.87 6.58
CA THR A 61 14.81 -0.06 5.53
C THR A 61 14.57 1.37 6.01
N MET A 62 14.14 1.54 7.27
CA MET A 62 14.04 2.86 7.90
C MET A 62 15.40 3.58 7.90
N MET A 63 16.48 2.92 8.33
CA MET A 63 17.82 3.55 8.31
C MET A 63 18.28 3.95 6.91
N SER A 64 18.00 3.11 5.91
CA SER A 64 18.32 3.41 4.51
C SER A 64 17.53 4.63 4.00
N VAL A 65 16.29 4.75 4.43
CA VAL A 65 15.41 5.87 4.12
C VAL A 65 15.87 7.16 4.80
N ASP A 66 16.22 7.10 6.09
CA ASP A 66 16.71 8.27 6.83
C ASP A 66 17.97 8.85 6.16
N THR A 67 18.82 7.97 5.64
CA THR A 67 20.03 8.36 4.88
C THR A 67 19.69 9.07 3.56
N MET A 68 18.54 8.77 2.94
CA MET A 68 18.08 9.46 1.72
C MET A 68 17.41 10.81 2.00
N LEU A 69 16.98 11.05 3.24
CA LEU A 69 16.35 12.28 3.70
C LEU A 69 17.32 13.28 4.33
N THR A 70 18.56 12.83 4.62
CA THR A 70 19.65 13.64 5.18
C THR A 70 20.47 14.27 4.06
#